data_AF-A0A645AYI8-F1
#
_entry.id   AF-A0A645AYI8-F1
#
_cell.length_a   1.000
_cell.length_b   1.000
_cell.length_c   1.000
_cell.angle_alpha   90.00
_cell.angle_beta   90.00
_cell.angle_gamma   90.00
#
_symmetry.space_group_name_H-M   'P 1'
#
loop_
_entity.id
_entity.type
_entity.pdbx_description
1 polymer ?
#
loop_
_entity_poly.entity_id
_entity_poly.type
_entity_poly.pdbx_seq_one_letter_code
_entity_poly.pdbx_strand_id
1 'polypeptide(L)' 'MQQALVSRGVAADRITTRGYGKAFPVADNGSPEGRAMNRRVEIVIADENGNLRSRR' A
#
# COMPACT_ATOMS: atom_id res chain seq x y z
N MET A 1 -1.05 -0.53 -9.77
CA MET A 1 -0.29 0.52 -9.04
C MET A 1 1.19 0.54 -9.41
N GLN A 2 1.92 -0.58 -9.29
CA GLN A 2 3.33 -0.66 -9.72
C GLN A 2 3.57 -0.05 -11.12
N GLN A 3 2.77 -0.42 -12.12
CA GLN A 3 2.85 0.13 -13.48
C GLN A 3 2.71 1.66 -13.55
N ALA A 4 1.86 2.26 -12.71
CA ALA A 4 1.67 3.72 -12.67
C ALA A 4 2.91 4.44 -12.09
N LEU A 5 3.61 3.82 -11.14
CA LEU A 5 4.86 4.35 -10.59
C LEU A 5 6.04 4.15 -11.56
N VAL A 6 6.09 3.00 -12.24
CA VAL A 6 7.09 2.72 -13.28
C VAL A 6 6.96 3.70 -14.45
N SER A 7 5.72 3.98 -14.89
CA SER A 7 5.45 4.99 -15.91
C SER A 7 5.87 6.41 -15.51
N ARG A 8 6.05 6.67 -14.20
CA ARG A 8 6.52 7.95 -13.66
C ARG A 8 8.04 7.94 -13.39
N GLY A 9 8.77 6.91 -13.83
CA GLY A 9 10.23 6.83 -13.75
C GLY A 9 10.77 6.14 -12.49
N VAL A 10 9.91 5.52 -11.65
CA VAL A 10 10.39 4.71 -10.52
C VAL A 10 10.83 3.35 -11.05
N ALA A 11 12.10 3.00 -10.84
CA ALA A 11 12.64 1.71 -11.25
C ALA A 11 11.85 0.54 -10.60
N ALA A 12 11.52 -0.48 -11.39
CA ALA A 12 10.56 -1.52 -10.99
C ALA A 12 11.08 -2.41 -9.85
N ASP A 13 12.39 -2.60 -9.79
CA ASP A 13 13.15 -3.28 -8.73
C ASP A 13 13.03 -2.60 -7.35
N ARG A 14 12.76 -1.30 -7.31
CA ARG A 14 12.52 -0.53 -6.08
C ARG A 14 11.10 -0.61 -5.56
N ILE A 15 10.20 -1.33 -6.25
CA ILE A 15 8.78 -1.40 -5.91
C ILE A 15 8.40 -2.83 -5.52
N THR A 16 8.03 -3.02 -4.26
CA THR A 16 7.41 -4.27 -3.78
C THR A 16 5.91 -4.05 -3.56
N THR A 17 5.07 -4.87 -4.19
CA THR A 17 3.61 -4.84 -3.96
C THR A 17 3.20 -6.06 -3.14
N ARG A 18 2.48 -5.84 -2.02
CA ARG A 18 1.92 -6.91 -1.18
C ARG A 18 0.40 -6.76 -1.08
N GLY A 19 -0.33 -7.82 -1.34
CA GLY A 19 -1.79 -7.87 -1.17
C GLY A 19 -2.14 -8.42 0.21
N TYR A 20 -2.74 -7.59 1.08
CA TYR A 20 -3.13 -8.00 2.43
C TYR A 20 -4.57 -8.58 2.53
N GLY A 21 -5.36 -8.51 1.45
CA GLY A 21 -6.70 -9.08 1.41
C GLY A 21 -7.61 -8.50 2.51
N LYS A 22 -8.13 -9.36 3.39
CA LYS A 22 -8.98 -8.97 4.53
C LYS A 22 -8.20 -8.73 5.82
N ALA A 23 -6.87 -8.90 5.80
CA ALA A 23 -6.04 -8.59 6.97
C ALA A 23 -6.00 -7.07 7.16
N PHE A 24 -6.08 -6.62 8.41
CA PHE A 24 -6.08 -5.20 8.81
C PHE A 24 -7.27 -4.38 8.26
N PRO A 25 -8.53 -4.73 8.61
CA PRO A 25 -9.68 -3.88 8.30
C PRO A 25 -9.54 -2.53 9.03
N VAL A 26 -9.82 -1.42 8.34
CA VAL A 26 -9.94 -0.09 8.97
C VAL A 26 -11.38 0.24 9.32
N ALA A 27 -12.32 -0.50 8.75
CA ALA A 27 -13.75 -0.39 9.04
C ALA A 27 -14.40 -1.77 9.03
N ASP A 28 -15.59 -1.88 9.63
CA ASP A 28 -16.39 -3.09 9.60
C ASP A 28 -16.68 -3.55 8.16
N ASN A 29 -16.53 -4.85 7.88
CA ASN A 29 -16.83 -5.43 6.57
C ASN A 29 -18.33 -5.75 6.41
N GLY A 30 -19.14 -5.60 7.46
CA GLY A 30 -20.57 -5.86 7.44
C GLY A 30 -21.38 -4.84 6.64
N SER A 31 -20.95 -3.58 6.57
CA SER A 31 -21.65 -2.53 5.82
C SER A 31 -21.06 -2.29 4.42
N PRO A 32 -21.87 -1.87 3.43
CA PRO A 32 -21.38 -1.39 2.13
C PRO A 32 -20.34 -0.27 2.27
N GLU A 33 -20.54 0.64 3.22
CA GLU A 33 -19.68 1.79 3.49
C GLU A 33 -18.33 1.34 4.05
N GLY A 34 -18.32 0.41 5.01
CA GLY A 34 -17.09 -0.10 5.59
C GLY A 34 -16.28 -0.98 4.63
N ARG A 35 -16.95 -1.73 3.75
CA ARG A 35 -16.29 -2.41 2.62
C ARG A 35 -15.68 -1.42 1.63
N ALA A 36 -16.30 -0.26 1.41
CA ALA A 36 -15.72 0.78 0.58
C ALA A 36 -14.46 1.38 1.22
N MET A 37 -14.49 1.64 2.53
CA MET A 37 -13.33 2.11 3.28
C MET A 37 -12.15 1.12 3.30
N ASN A 38 -12.43 -0.18 3.27
CA ASN A 38 -11.38 -1.21 3.23
C ASN A 38 -10.68 -1.36 1.87
N ARG A 39 -11.17 -0.73 0.80
CA ARG A 39 -10.48 -0.67 -0.50
C ARG A 39 -9.43 0.45 -0.51
N ARG A 40 -8.34 0.27 0.25
CA ARG A 40 -7.24 1.24 0.35
C ARG A 40 -5.94 0.69 -0.22
N VAL A 41 -5.13 1.58 -0.78
CA VAL A 41 -3.74 1.32 -1.15
C VAL A 41 -2.87 2.22 -0.29
N GLU A 42 -1.96 1.62 0.45
CA GLU A 42 -0.99 2.35 1.27
C GLU A 42 0.39 2.26 0.61
N ILE A 43 1.07 3.39 0.52
CA ILE A 43 2.43 3.48 -0.05
C ILE A 43 3.35 3.87 1.09
N VAL A 44 4.31 2.99 1.40
CA VAL A 44 5.32 3.26 2.42
C VAL A 44 6.67 3.42 1.73
N ILE A 45 7.42 4.46 2.10
CA ILE A 45 8.76 4.72 1.58
C ILE A 45 9.76 4.14 2.57
N ALA A 46 10.54 3.17 2.12
CA ALA A 46 11.65 2.60 2.88
C ALA A 46 12.97 3.32 2.54
N ASP A 47 13.94 3.26 3.46
CA ASP A 47 15.31 3.65 3.18
C ASP A 47 16.04 2.61 2.31
N GLU A 48 17.31 2.86 2.00
CA GLU A 48 18.17 1.99 1.18
C GLU A 48 18.34 0.57 1.75
N ASN A 49 18.13 0.38 3.05
CA ASN A 49 18.22 -0.90 3.73
C ASN A 49 16.86 -1.60 3.86
N GLY A 50 15.80 -1.03 3.27
CA GLY A 50 14.43 -1.54 3.39
C GLY A 50 13.78 -1.22 4.73
N ASN A 51 14.39 -0.37 5.56
CA ASN A 51 13.76 0.03 6.82
C ASN A 51 12.70 1.08 6.55
N LEU A 52 11.50 0.83 7.05
CA LEU A 52 10.41 1.80 7.05
C LEU A 52 10.75 2.86 8.09
N ARG A 53 11.52 3.88 7.70
CA ARG A 53 11.78 5.04 8.55
C ARG A 53 10.46 5.79 8.73
N SER A 54 9.73 5.43 9.77
CA SER A 54 8.63 6.23 10.29
C SER A 54 9.21 7.63 10.54
N ARG A 55 8.79 8.61 9.73
CA ARG A 55 8.96 10.01 10.10
C ARG A 55 8.14 10.18 11.37
N ARG A 56 8.85 10.18 12.49
CA ARG A 56 8.33 10.58 13.79
C ARG A 56 7.90 12.05 13.74
#